data_AF-A0A931BZC9-F1
#
_entry.id   AF-A0A931BZC9-F1
#
_cell.length_a   1.000
_cell.length_b   1.000
_cell.length_c   1.000
_cell.angle_alpha   90.00
_cell.angle_beta   90.00
_cell.angle_gamma   90.00
#
_symmetry.space_group_name_H-M   'P 1'
#
loop_
_entity.id
_entity.type
_entity.pdbx_description
1 polymer ?
#
loop_
_entity_poly.entity_id
_entity_poly.type
_entity_poly.pdbx_seq_one_letter_code
_entity_poly.pdbx_strand_id
1 'polypeptide(L)'
;MSEKIVSQLDQDGYFVAAVVADESPLEPGTFLMPAGAIDEAPPTVKPGTRAKYTGKGFVFENIPVPEPEPGPKPAPAEIMRAQAYRDEADPLFFKWQRDEATKAEWLAKIAEIKARYPDAPAA
;
A
#
# COMPACT_ATOMS: atom_id res chain seq x y z
N MET A 1 -22.44 -7.45 -29.14
CA MET A 1 -21.24 -7.07 -28.37
C MET A 1 -20.44 -8.33 -28.22
N SER A 2 -19.42 -8.48 -29.06
CA SER A 2 -18.48 -9.60 -28.94
C SER A 2 -17.28 -9.04 -28.21
N GLU A 3 -17.07 -9.53 -26.99
CA GLU A 3 -15.99 -9.09 -26.11
C GLU A 3 -14.88 -10.15 -26.13
N LYS A 4 -13.63 -9.72 -26.26
CA LYS A 4 -12.46 -10.60 -26.20
C LYS A 4 -11.57 -10.20 -25.02
N ILE A 5 -11.18 -11.17 -24.20
CA ILE A 5 -10.19 -10.93 -23.14
C ILE A 5 -8.81 -10.88 -23.78
N VAL A 6 -8.12 -9.76 -23.60
CA VAL A 6 -6.77 -9.49 -24.11
C VAL A 6 -5.84 -9.13 -22.96
N SER A 7 -4.54 -9.21 -23.20
CA SER A 7 -3.52 -8.90 -22.20
C SER A 7 -3.05 -7.46 -22.32
N GLN A 8 -3.31 -6.61 -21.33
CA GLN A 8 -2.75 -5.26 -21.28
C GLN A 8 -1.29 -5.33 -20.88
N LEU A 9 -0.42 -4.71 -21.68
CA LEU A 9 0.97 -4.47 -21.32
C LEU A 9 1.18 -3.01 -20.92
N ASP A 10 2.23 -2.77 -20.15
CA ASP A 10 2.76 -1.46 -19.81
C ASP A 10 3.66 -0.90 -20.93
N GLN A 11 4.11 0.35 -20.80
CA GLN A 11 5.04 0.99 -21.74
C GLN A 11 6.35 0.20 -21.91
N ASP A 12 6.78 -0.49 -20.85
CA ASP A 12 7.95 -1.37 -20.85
C ASP A 12 7.69 -2.79 -21.39
N GLY A 13 6.44 -3.10 -21.78
CA GLY A 13 6.02 -4.41 -22.29
C GLY A 13 5.71 -5.44 -21.22
N TYR A 14 5.51 -5.03 -19.96
CA TYR A 14 5.12 -5.93 -18.86
C TYR A 14 3.60 -6.08 -18.77
N PHE A 15 3.11 -7.31 -18.59
CA PHE A 15 1.71 -7.59 -18.31
C PHE A 15 1.25 -6.85 -17.05
N VAL A 16 0.21 -6.05 -17.21
CA VAL A 16 -0.42 -5.27 -16.15
C VAL A 16 -1.67 -5.98 -15.66
N ALA A 17 -2.60 -6.27 -16.57
CA ALA A 17 -3.89 -6.85 -16.25
C ALA A 17 -4.57 -7.48 -17.48
N ALA A 18 -5.51 -8.39 -17.22
CA ALA A 18 -6.46 -8.83 -18.24
C ALA A 18 -7.47 -7.70 -18.49
N VAL A 19 -7.65 -7.31 -19.75
CA VAL A 19 -8.61 -6.28 -20.15
C VAL A 19 -9.53 -6.82 -21.24
N VAL A 20 -10.72 -6.25 -21.36
CA VAL A 20 -11.70 -6.65 -22.36
C VAL A 20 -11.58 -5.72 -23.56
N ALA A 21 -11.40 -6.30 -24.76
CA ALA A 21 -11.45 -5.61 -26.04
C ALA A 21 -12.84 -5.78 -26.65
N ASP A 22 -13.44 -4.67 -27.09
CA ASP A 22 -14.75 -4.64 -27.73
C ASP A 22 -14.62 -4.79 -29.26
N GLU A 23 -15.56 -5.51 -29.87
CA GLU A 23 -15.63 -5.62 -31.33
C GLU A 23 -16.05 -4.28 -31.97
N SER A 24 -15.30 -3.86 -32.99
CA SER A 24 -15.57 -2.62 -33.72
C SER A 24 -16.95 -2.68 -34.37
N PRO A 25 -17.85 -1.71 -34.09
CA PRO A 25 -19.16 -1.66 -34.72
C PRO A 25 -19.10 -1.32 -36.22
N LEU A 26 -17.96 -0.86 -36.73
CA LEU A 26 -17.76 -0.49 -38.13
C LEU A 26 -17.19 -1.63 -38.98
N GLU A 27 -16.44 -2.54 -38.37
CA GLU A 27 -15.75 -3.64 -39.04
C GLU A 27 -15.98 -4.94 -38.26
N PRO A 28 -17.02 -5.71 -38.61
CA PRO A 28 -17.31 -6.98 -37.94
C PRO A 28 -16.12 -7.94 -38.09
N GLY A 29 -15.64 -8.46 -36.96
CA GLY A 29 -14.42 -9.28 -36.85
C GLY A 29 -13.16 -8.51 -36.40
N THR A 30 -13.17 -7.17 -36.36
CA THR A 30 -12.05 -6.35 -35.91
C THR A 30 -12.25 -5.91 -34.46
N PHE A 31 -11.39 -6.32 -33.54
CA PHE A 31 -11.49 -5.93 -32.12
C PHE A 31 -10.65 -4.67 -31.85
N LEU A 32 -11.24 -3.69 -31.15
CA LEU A 32 -10.54 -2.49 -30.71
C LEU A 32 -9.64 -2.84 -29.52
N MET A 33 -8.41 -3.25 -29.83
CA MET A 33 -7.39 -3.48 -28.80
C MET A 33 -7.02 -2.13 -28.17
N PRO A 34 -7.12 -1.98 -26.84
CA PRO A 34 -6.64 -0.78 -26.17
C PRO A 34 -5.13 -0.60 -26.41
N ALA A 35 -4.66 0.65 -26.36
CA ALA A 35 -3.26 0.96 -26.62
C ALA A 35 -2.35 0.17 -25.67
N GLY A 36 -1.43 -0.62 -26.23
CA GLY A 36 -0.53 -1.48 -25.46
C GLY A 36 -1.10 -2.84 -25.06
N ALA A 37 -2.31 -3.21 -25.49
CA ALA A 37 -2.82 -4.57 -25.33
C ALA A 37 -2.43 -5.48 -26.50
N ILE A 38 -2.20 -6.76 -26.20
CA ILE A 38 -1.89 -7.80 -27.19
C ILE A 38 -2.99 -8.86 -27.22
N ASP A 39 -3.20 -9.45 -28.40
CA ASP A 39 -4.17 -10.53 -28.67
C ASP A 39 -3.75 -11.89 -28.08
N GLU A 40 -3.08 -11.85 -26.93
CA GLU A 40 -2.58 -13.02 -26.21
C GLU A 40 -3.43 -13.21 -24.94
N ALA A 41 -3.74 -14.46 -24.60
CA ALA A 41 -4.47 -14.76 -23.38
C ALA A 41 -3.68 -14.29 -22.14
N PRO A 42 -4.35 -13.75 -21.10
CA PRO A 42 -3.68 -13.26 -19.90
C PRO A 42 -2.88 -14.38 -19.23
N PRO A 43 -1.55 -14.21 -19.08
CA PRO A 43 -0.74 -15.18 -18.35
C PRO A 43 -1.07 -15.12 -16.86
N THR A 44 -0.97 -16.26 -16.18
CA THR A 44 -1.10 -16.31 -14.72
C THR A 44 0.14 -15.72 -14.06
N VAL A 45 0.18 -14.40 -13.87
CA VAL A 45 1.25 -13.72 -13.16
C VAL A 45 1.01 -13.85 -11.66
N LYS A 46 1.96 -14.46 -10.94
CA LYS A 46 1.88 -14.54 -9.48
C LYS A 46 2.06 -13.15 -8.86
N PRO A 47 1.36 -12.82 -7.77
CA PRO A 47 1.62 -11.59 -7.02
C PRO A 47 3.09 -11.54 -6.59
N GLY A 48 3.80 -10.48 -6.97
CA GLY A 48 5.26 -10.32 -6.76
C GLY A 48 6.14 -10.66 -7.98
N THR A 49 5.55 -11.04 -9.11
CA THR A 49 6.27 -11.31 -10.36
C THR A 49 5.72 -10.39 -11.46
N ARG A 50 6.56 -9.98 -12.42
CA ARG A 50 6.12 -9.32 -13.67
C ARG A 50 6.28 -10.30 -14.82
N ALA A 51 5.35 -10.31 -15.75
CA ALA A 51 5.51 -11.05 -17.00
C ALA A 51 5.83 -10.07 -18.13
N LYS A 52 7.06 -10.06 -18.64
CA LYS A 52 7.46 -9.25 -19.80
C LYS A 52 7.11 -9.96 -21.09
N TYR A 53 6.32 -9.35 -21.96
CA TYR A 53 6.11 -9.87 -23.30
C TYR A 53 7.30 -9.51 -24.20
N THR A 54 7.97 -10.52 -24.76
CA THR A 54 9.16 -10.34 -25.61
C THR A 54 8.87 -10.50 -27.10
N GLY A 55 7.59 -10.44 -27.50
CA GLY A 55 7.16 -10.65 -28.90
C GLY A 55 7.08 -12.12 -29.32
N LYS A 56 7.71 -13.04 -28.56
CA LYS A 56 7.62 -14.50 -28.77
C LYS A 56 7.01 -15.26 -27.59
N GLY A 57 6.70 -14.56 -26.50
CA GLY A 57 6.16 -15.15 -25.27
C GLY A 57 6.42 -14.28 -24.03
N PHE A 58 5.83 -14.71 -22.92
CA PHE A 58 5.96 -14.06 -21.61
C PHE A 58 7.18 -14.58 -20.84
N VAL A 59 8.05 -13.67 -20.42
CA VAL A 59 9.18 -13.92 -19.54
C VAL A 59 8.83 -13.44 -18.14
N PHE A 60 8.87 -14.32 -17.14
CA PHE A 60 8.53 -13.99 -15.77
C PHE A 60 9.77 -13.52 -15.00
N GLU A 61 9.76 -12.27 -14.56
CA GLU A 61 10.81 -11.67 -13.75
C GLU A 61 10.28 -11.38 -12.34
N ASN A 62 11.10 -11.63 -11.32
CA ASN A 62 10.72 -11.34 -9.94
C ASN A 62 10.73 -9.81 -9.74
N ILE A 63 9.64 -9.23 -9.26
CA ILE A 63 9.68 -7.84 -8.79
C ILE A 63 10.49 -7.89 -7.50
N PRO A 64 11.62 -7.18 -7.37
CA PRO A 64 12.16 -6.95 -6.05
C PRO A 64 11.06 -6.24 -5.27
N VAL A 65 10.40 -6.96 -4.35
CA VAL A 65 9.45 -6.36 -3.41
C VAL A 65 10.18 -5.15 -2.86
N PRO A 66 9.70 -3.92 -3.11
CA PRO A 66 10.26 -2.78 -2.41
C PRO A 66 10.06 -3.12 -0.93
N GLU A 67 11.17 -3.32 -0.22
CA GLU A 67 11.15 -3.34 1.23
C GLU A 67 10.31 -2.13 1.64
N PRO A 68 9.23 -2.31 2.42
CA PRO A 68 8.26 -1.26 2.66
C PRO A 68 9.07 -0.03 3.06
N GLU A 69 8.97 1.05 2.27
CA GLU A 69 9.63 2.31 2.62
C GLU A 69 9.33 2.54 4.09
N PRO A 70 10.35 2.71 4.95
CA PRO A 70 10.08 2.99 6.34
C PRO A 70 9.22 4.24 6.31
N GLY A 71 7.94 4.10 6.68
CA GLY A 71 7.09 5.24 6.99
C GLY A 71 7.88 6.16 7.91
N PRO A 72 7.60 7.48 7.87
CA PRO A 72 8.44 8.50 8.50
C PRO A 72 8.95 7.97 9.85
N LYS A 73 10.27 7.76 9.95
CA LYS A 73 10.87 7.27 11.19
C LYS A 73 10.40 8.22 12.27
N PRO A 74 9.71 7.74 13.32
CA PRO A 74 9.17 8.64 14.33
C PRO A 74 10.31 9.50 14.84
N ALA A 75 10.08 10.81 14.90
CA ALA A 75 11.10 11.73 15.38
C ALA A 75 11.56 11.29 16.78
N PRO A 76 12.80 11.58 17.20
CA PRO A 76 13.28 11.22 18.53
C PRO A 76 12.32 11.66 19.66
N ALA A 77 11.64 12.79 19.48
CA ALA A 77 10.61 13.29 20.40
C ALA A 77 9.37 12.38 20.48
N GLU A 78 8.89 11.84 19.36
CA GLU A 78 7.76 10.91 19.33
C GLU A 78 8.12 9.57 19.98
N ILE A 79 9.36 9.10 19.79
CA ILE A 79 9.86 7.88 20.44
C ILE A 79 9.89 8.07 21.97
N MET A 80 10.47 9.17 22.45
CA MET A 80 10.55 9.44 23.89
C MET A 80 9.16 9.63 24.51
N ARG A 81 8.24 10.27 23.79
CA ARG A 81 6.85 10.44 24.20
C ARG A 81 6.10 9.11 24.29
N ALA A 82 6.28 8.22 23.31
CA ALA A 82 5.69 6.89 23.31
C ALA A 82 6.21 6.02 24.46
N GLN A 83 7.50 6.10 24.78
CA GLN A 83 8.09 5.44 25.95
C GLN A 83 7.47 5.98 27.25
N ALA A 84 7.42 7.30 27.42
CA ALA A 84 6.86 7.90 28.62
C ALA A 84 5.37 7.59 28.82
N TYR A 85 4.58 7.46 27.74
CA TYR A 85 3.22 6.95 27.88
C TYR A 85 3.20 5.53 28.44
N ARG A 86 4.01 4.64 27.87
CA ARG A 86 4.08 3.24 28.28
C ARG A 86 4.50 3.05 29.73
N ASP A 87 5.47 3.83 30.19
CA ASP A 87 6.04 3.71 31.53
C ASP A 87 5.23 4.47 32.60
N GLU A 88 4.67 5.64 32.27
CA GLU A 88 4.03 6.52 33.28
C GLU A 88 2.51 6.64 33.11
N ALA A 89 1.99 6.80 31.89
CA ALA A 89 0.57 7.06 31.67
C ALA A 89 -0.27 5.79 31.58
N ASP A 90 0.19 4.75 30.89
CA ASP A 90 -0.48 3.46 30.73
C ASP A 90 -0.80 2.80 32.08
N PRO A 91 0.12 2.75 33.07
CA PRO A 91 -0.21 2.22 34.40
C PRO A 91 -1.33 2.99 35.10
N LEU A 92 -1.39 4.32 34.94
CA LEU A 92 -2.47 5.14 35.49
C LEU A 92 -3.80 4.88 34.77
N PHE A 93 -3.76 4.64 33.46
CA PHE A 93 -4.94 4.22 32.69
C PHE A 93 -5.48 2.88 33.19
N PHE A 94 -4.63 1.87 33.38
CA PHE A 94 -5.05 0.57 33.91
C PHE A 94 -5.56 0.65 35.35
N LYS A 95 -4.97 1.49 36.19
CA LYS A 95 -5.48 1.76 37.54
C LYS A 95 -6.83 2.47 37.51
N TRP A 96 -7.02 3.42 36.61
CA TRP A 96 -8.32 4.08 36.41
C TRP A 96 -9.40 3.10 35.94
N GLN A 97 -9.07 2.15 35.06
CA GLN A 97 -10.00 1.08 34.66
C GLN A 97 -10.42 0.18 35.84
N ARG A 98 -9.63 0.14 36.92
CA ARG A 98 -9.89 -0.65 38.14
C ARG A 98 -10.43 0.19 39.30
N ASP A 99 -10.76 1.46 39.06
CA ASP A 99 -11.17 2.43 40.09
C ASP A 99 -10.08 2.72 41.16
N GLU A 100 -8.82 2.36 40.87
CA GLU A 100 -7.65 2.57 41.75
C GLU A 100 -6.94 3.91 41.51
N ALA A 101 -7.34 4.63 40.47
CA ALA A 101 -6.87 5.98 40.14
C ALA A 101 -7.99 6.77 39.45
N THR A 102 -7.87 8.09 39.42
CA THR A 102 -8.83 8.93 38.72
C THR A 102 -8.40 9.19 37.27
N LYS A 103 -9.39 9.40 36.39
CA LYS A 103 -9.14 9.87 35.02
C LYS A 103 -8.35 11.19 35.00
N ALA A 104 -8.54 12.05 36.00
CA ALA A 104 -7.84 13.32 36.13
C ALA A 104 -6.32 13.14 36.30
N GLU A 105 -5.89 12.17 37.11
CA GLU A 105 -4.47 11.86 37.31
C GLU A 105 -3.81 11.33 36.04
N TRP A 106 -4.49 10.45 35.30
CA TRP A 106 -4.03 9.97 34.01
C TRP A 106 -3.91 11.11 32.98
N LEU A 107 -4.91 11.98 32.87
CA LEU A 107 -4.90 13.13 31.97
C LEU A 107 -3.80 14.14 32.34
N ALA A 108 -3.58 14.38 33.63
CA ALA A 108 -2.49 15.24 34.11
C ALA A 108 -1.13 14.67 33.70
N LYS A 109 -0.93 13.36 33.83
CA LYS A 109 0.31 12.70 33.39
C LYS A 109 0.49 12.76 31.87
N ILE A 110 -0.58 12.59 31.09
CA ILE A 110 -0.53 12.78 29.64
C ILE A 110 -0.10 14.22 29.28
N ALA A 111 -0.66 15.21 29.95
CA ALA A 111 -0.33 16.61 29.71
C ALA A 111 1.14 16.90 30.07
N GLU A 112 1.64 16.36 31.18
CA GLU A 112 3.06 16.46 31.56
C GLU A 112 3.97 15.83 30.50
N ILE A 113 3.65 14.65 29.99
CA ILE A 113 4.42 13.95 28.95
C ILE A 113 4.43 14.76 27.65
N LYS A 114 3.30 15.34 27.25
CA LYS A 114 3.22 16.23 26.07
C LYS A 114 4.03 17.51 26.25
N ALA A 115 4.06 18.07 27.45
CA ALA A 115 4.86 19.25 27.76
C ALA A 115 6.36 18.93 27.80
N ARG A 116 6.74 17.74 28.28
CA ARG A 116 8.14 17.26 28.33
C ARG A 116 8.68 16.90 26.95
N TYR A 117 7.83 16.38 26.05
CA TYR A 117 8.18 16.00 24.68
C TYR A 117 7.24 16.70 23.68
N PRO A 118 7.52 17.98 23.34
CA PRO A 118 6.74 18.68 22.33
C PRO A 118 6.89 18.00 20.97
N ASP A 119 5.82 18.03 20.18
CA ASP A 119 5.85 17.66 18.76
C ASP A 119 6.80 18.66 18.07
N ALA A 120 7.99 18.21 17.69
CA ALA A 120 8.91 19.07 16.95
C ALA A 120 8.23 19.48 15.64
N PRO A 121 8.30 20.75 15.21
CA PRO A 121 7.80 21.09 13.88
C PRO A 121 8.59 20.27 12.86
N ALA A 122 7.87 19.53 12.01
CA ALA A 122 8.43 18.84 10.87
C ALA A 122 9.34 19.82 10.10
N ALA A 123 10.64 19.56 10.13
CA ALA A 123 11.66 20.33 9.42
C ALA A 123 11.83 19.77 8.00
#